data_AF-A0A2V6XI20-F1
#
_entry.id   AF-A0A2V6XI20-F1
#
_cell.length_a   1.000
_cell.length_b   1.000
_cell.length_c   1.000
_cell.angle_alpha   90.00
_cell.angle_beta   90.00
_cell.angle_gamma   90.00
#
_symmetry.space_group_name_H-M   'P 1'
#
loop_
_entity.id
_entity.type
_entity.pdbx_description
1 polymer ?
#
loop_
_entity_poly.entity_id
_entity_poly.type
_entity_poly.pdbx_seq_one_letter_code
_entity_poly.pdbx_strand_id
1 'polypeptide(L)'
;MLTIDRTIQYVAEREIDAAYRRTRAKAAMAVVLDPRTGDILAIAIRPTFNPNTFLDVTSADLWRNRAVTDPFEPGSTFKAILAAAALEEGAIRPDDRVYAENGSITVAGTTIRDWKKYGWLTFAEVLQNSSNVGSIKVGLALGRERYHRYMKAFGFGAVTGVGLAGESRGLLRDPQRWSALSLPTMSIGQEISVTALQLVAAFGAIANGGTLMQPRLVRATFDAEGREVRRFEPRTVRQVISPETARTLTGLLVRVVDGGTGRFAAIPGYAVAGKTGTAQKLDPATKRYSHAPGVLSFVGFAPADDPRFVIFAMLDEPKTERWGSEAAAPIFSAIGREALRYLEIAPHDVPPVQIVTGPATETGAPARVRLVSTAVEIVDADGTRRMPDLTGQTLRQALGVLEPLHVEVRLAGQGRVVRQAPAPGEPLEAGTVARLTLAHASGRER
;
A
#
# COMPACT_ATOMS: atom_id res chain seq x y z
N MET A 1 24.23 -8.45 -11.10
CA MET A 1 23.11 -7.49 -11.17
C MET A 1 21.96 -7.98 -10.28
N LEU A 2 21.51 -7.11 -9.39
CA LEU A 2 20.37 -7.38 -8.50
C LEU A 2 19.05 -6.99 -9.17
N THR A 3 17.94 -7.43 -8.60
CA THR A 3 16.58 -6.97 -8.94
C THR A 3 16.24 -5.62 -8.31
N ILE A 4 17.06 -5.17 -7.35
CA ILE A 4 16.89 -3.88 -6.66
C ILE A 4 16.85 -2.75 -7.68
N ASP A 5 15.79 -1.95 -7.64
CA ASP A 5 15.70 -0.70 -8.37
C ASP A 5 16.27 0.41 -7.49
N ARG A 6 17.33 1.08 -7.98
CA ARG A 6 18.04 2.11 -7.22
C ARG A 6 17.13 3.27 -6.79
N THR A 7 16.19 3.66 -7.64
CA THR A 7 15.28 4.78 -7.37
C THR A 7 14.27 4.39 -6.30
N ILE A 8 13.62 3.24 -6.45
CA ILE A 8 12.66 2.73 -5.47
C ILE A 8 13.35 2.45 -4.13
N GLN A 9 14.57 1.90 -4.15
CA GLN A 9 15.39 1.68 -2.96
C GLN A 9 15.69 3.00 -2.24
N TYR A 10 16.12 4.03 -2.96
CA TYR A 10 16.40 5.35 -2.37
C TYR A 10 15.16 5.95 -1.72
N VAL A 11 13.99 5.88 -2.38
CA VAL A 11 12.73 6.36 -1.82
C VAL A 11 12.37 5.59 -0.55
N ALA A 12 12.43 4.25 -0.59
CA ALA A 12 12.14 3.42 0.57
C ALA A 12 13.05 3.74 1.77
N GLU A 13 14.35 3.89 1.52
CA GLU A 13 15.33 4.29 2.54
C GLU A 13 15.02 5.65 3.15
N ARG A 14 14.69 6.65 2.32
CA ARG A 14 14.37 8.01 2.75
C ARG A 14 13.13 8.04 3.64
N GLU A 15 12.05 7.39 3.22
CA GLU A 15 10.78 7.40 3.97
C GLU A 15 10.89 6.60 5.27
N ILE A 16 11.60 5.47 5.26
CA ILE A 16 11.82 4.67 6.47
C ILE A 16 12.72 5.39 7.47
N ASP A 17 13.78 6.06 7.02
CA ASP A 17 14.64 6.86 7.91
C ASP A 17 13.89 8.03 8.55
N ALA A 18 13.10 8.77 7.76
CA ALA A 18 12.28 9.86 8.25
C ALA A 18 11.27 9.37 9.31
N ALA A 19 10.58 8.26 9.04
CA ALA A 19 9.64 7.66 9.98
C ALA A 19 10.33 7.14 11.25
N TYR A 20 11.46 6.45 11.12
CA TYR A 20 12.23 5.94 12.25
C TYR A 20 12.67 7.07 13.21
N ARG A 21 13.21 8.16 12.67
CA ARG A 21 13.64 9.33 13.47
C ARG A 21 12.47 10.05 14.12
N ARG A 22 11.39 10.29 13.37
CA ARG A 22 10.20 11.00 13.84
C ARG A 22 9.53 10.26 14.99
N THR A 23 9.39 8.95 14.87
CA THR A 23 8.63 8.11 15.82
C THR A 23 9.48 7.54 16.95
N ARG A 24 10.82 7.65 16.84
CA ARG A 24 11.80 7.04 17.75
C ARG A 24 11.52 5.54 17.96
N ALA A 25 11.09 4.87 16.89
CA ALA A 25 10.85 3.43 16.89
C ALA A 25 12.14 2.67 17.19
N LYS A 26 12.01 1.45 17.71
CA LYS A 26 13.14 0.55 17.97
C LYS A 26 13.74 0.02 16.67
N ALA A 27 12.87 -0.25 15.69
CA ALA A 27 13.23 -0.64 14.34
C ALA A 27 12.18 -0.16 13.35
N ALA A 28 12.55 -0.05 12.08
CA ALA A 28 11.64 0.26 10.99
C ALA A 28 12.07 -0.52 9.74
N MET A 29 11.13 -0.92 8.90
CA MET A 29 11.49 -1.51 7.60
C MET A 29 10.43 -1.31 6.53
N ALA A 30 10.88 -1.28 5.28
CA ALA A 30 10.04 -1.42 4.10
C ALA A 30 10.60 -2.49 3.15
N VAL A 31 9.72 -3.27 2.55
CA VAL A 31 10.05 -4.19 1.46
C VAL A 31 9.13 -3.90 0.29
N VAL A 32 9.70 -3.75 -0.91
CA VAL A 32 8.96 -3.52 -2.16
C VAL A 32 9.22 -4.69 -3.10
N LEU A 33 8.15 -5.33 -3.57
CA LEU A 33 8.20 -6.52 -4.43
C LEU A 33 7.34 -6.31 -5.67
N ASP A 34 7.83 -6.68 -6.87
CA ASP A 34 6.98 -6.78 -8.07
C ASP A 34 6.17 -8.09 -7.99
N PRO A 35 4.83 -8.03 -7.88
CA PRO A 35 4.01 -9.22 -7.71
C PRO A 35 4.03 -10.15 -8.93
N ARG A 36 4.35 -9.64 -10.12
CA ARG A 36 4.31 -10.41 -11.38
C ARG A 36 5.52 -11.33 -11.52
N THR A 37 6.66 -10.92 -10.98
CA THR A 37 7.93 -11.66 -11.13
C THR A 37 8.45 -12.21 -9.80
N GLY A 38 8.03 -11.67 -8.67
CA GLY A 38 8.66 -11.89 -7.37
C GLY A 38 9.95 -11.09 -7.18
N ASP A 39 10.25 -10.12 -8.05
CA ASP A 39 11.46 -9.30 -7.92
C ASP A 39 11.40 -8.45 -6.67
N ILE A 40 12.47 -8.48 -5.89
CA ILE A 40 12.64 -7.56 -4.78
C ILE A 40 13.19 -6.26 -5.36
N LEU A 41 12.36 -5.23 -5.37
CA LEU A 41 12.70 -3.91 -5.89
C LEU A 41 13.40 -3.05 -4.84
N ALA A 42 13.06 -3.22 -3.56
CA ALA A 42 13.73 -2.54 -2.45
C ALA A 42 13.61 -3.28 -1.12
N ILE A 43 14.62 -3.17 -0.28
CA ILE A 43 14.60 -3.54 1.16
C ILE A 43 15.28 -2.40 1.93
N ALA A 44 14.51 -1.66 2.73
CA ALA A 44 15.00 -0.59 3.59
C ALA A 44 14.81 -0.96 5.06
N ILE A 45 15.84 -0.79 5.90
CA ILE A 45 15.82 -1.22 7.31
C ILE A 45 16.45 -0.14 8.19
N ARG A 46 15.87 0.12 9.36
CA ARG A 46 16.46 0.91 10.45
C ARG A 46 16.39 0.14 11.77
N PRO A 47 17.40 0.26 12.65
CA PRO A 47 18.68 0.94 12.42
C PRO A 47 19.51 0.27 11.31
N THR A 48 20.43 1.02 10.70
CA THR A 48 21.31 0.56 9.60
C THR A 48 22.76 0.97 9.86
N PHE A 49 23.66 0.61 8.94
CA PHE A 49 25.07 1.00 8.94
C PHE A 49 25.54 1.37 7.53
N ASN A 50 26.68 2.05 7.44
CA ASN A 50 27.33 2.29 6.16
C ASN A 50 28.17 1.06 5.78
N PRO A 51 27.85 0.34 4.68
CA PRO A 51 28.59 -0.86 4.30
C PRO A 51 30.04 -0.57 3.87
N ASN A 52 30.39 0.67 3.51
CA ASN A 52 31.77 1.05 3.19
C ASN A 52 32.67 1.16 4.43
N THR A 53 32.08 1.22 5.63
CA THR A 53 32.79 1.32 6.91
C THR A 53 32.30 0.22 7.87
N PHE A 54 31.99 -0.97 7.33
CA PHE A 54 31.39 -2.05 8.11
C PHE A 54 32.27 -2.56 9.26
N LEU A 55 33.60 -2.37 9.17
CA LEU A 55 34.55 -2.70 10.23
C LEU A 55 34.38 -1.82 11.49
N ASP A 56 33.81 -0.62 11.35
CA ASP A 56 33.58 0.32 12.45
C ASP A 56 32.25 0.04 13.18
N VAL A 57 31.47 -0.93 12.68
CA VAL A 57 30.17 -1.28 13.24
C VAL A 57 30.37 -2.14 14.47
N THR A 58 30.13 -1.55 15.65
CA THR A 58 30.41 -2.16 16.95
C THR A 58 29.46 -3.29 17.34
N SER A 59 28.32 -3.43 16.65
CA SER A 59 27.32 -4.45 16.95
C SER A 59 26.92 -5.22 15.70
N ALA A 60 27.19 -6.52 15.69
CA ALA A 60 26.74 -7.45 14.65
C ALA A 60 25.21 -7.48 14.50
N ASP A 61 24.47 -7.00 15.51
CA ASP A 61 23.01 -6.81 15.47
C ASP A 61 22.57 -5.95 14.28
N LEU A 62 23.38 -4.95 13.92
CA LEU A 62 23.16 -4.01 12.83
C LEU A 62 23.40 -4.62 11.44
N TRP A 63 24.12 -5.74 11.35
CA TRP A 63 24.39 -6.42 10.08
C TRP A 63 23.21 -7.25 9.57
N ARG A 64 22.20 -7.45 10.41
CA ARG A 64 21.08 -8.34 10.11
C ARG A 64 20.11 -7.72 9.13
N ASN A 65 19.78 -8.48 8.09
CA ASN A 65 18.65 -8.17 7.24
C ASN A 65 17.34 -8.63 7.91
N ARG A 66 16.82 -7.78 8.80
CA ARG A 66 15.60 -8.04 9.58
C ARG A 66 14.38 -8.42 8.74
N ALA A 67 14.33 -8.03 7.46
CA ALA A 67 13.24 -8.41 6.58
C ALA A 67 13.14 -9.93 6.35
N VAL A 68 14.26 -10.66 6.52
CA VAL A 68 14.31 -12.13 6.39
C VAL A 68 14.71 -12.85 7.67
N THR A 69 15.43 -12.20 8.59
CA THR A 69 15.94 -12.86 9.81
C THR A 69 15.00 -12.79 11.00
N ASP A 70 14.19 -11.73 11.12
CA ASP A 70 13.47 -11.39 12.34
C ASP A 70 11.97 -11.64 12.16
N PRO A 71 11.45 -12.85 12.48
CA PRO A 71 10.03 -13.11 12.36
C PRO A 71 9.24 -12.39 13.46
N PHE A 72 8.04 -11.95 13.12
CA PHE A 72 7.13 -11.23 14.03
C PHE A 72 5.70 -11.75 13.89
N GLU A 73 4.85 -11.50 14.88
CA GLU A 73 3.42 -11.78 14.76
C GLU A 73 2.78 -10.73 13.82
N PRO A 74 2.18 -11.14 12.69
CA PRO A 74 1.71 -10.21 11.66
C PRO A 74 0.48 -9.39 12.05
N GLY A 75 -0.26 -9.84 13.08
CA GLY A 75 -1.51 -9.23 13.51
C GLY A 75 -2.53 -9.12 12.38
N SER A 76 -3.28 -8.03 12.36
CA SER A 76 -4.42 -7.87 11.45
C SER A 76 -4.09 -7.88 9.95
N THR A 77 -2.83 -7.77 9.53
CA THR A 77 -2.45 -7.99 8.11
C THR A 77 -2.81 -9.41 7.67
N PHE A 78 -2.72 -10.37 8.58
CA PHE A 78 -2.97 -11.79 8.33
C PHE A 78 -4.45 -12.12 8.07
N LYS A 79 -5.38 -11.19 8.40
CA LYS A 79 -6.80 -11.33 8.07
C LYS A 79 -7.06 -11.38 6.56
N ALA A 80 -6.17 -10.81 5.75
CA ALA A 80 -6.24 -10.96 4.29
C ALA A 80 -5.98 -12.41 3.86
N ILE A 81 -5.08 -13.12 4.55
CA ILE A 81 -4.78 -14.54 4.31
C ILE A 81 -5.95 -15.42 4.74
N LEU A 82 -6.55 -15.13 5.89
CA LEU A 82 -7.79 -15.77 6.31
C LEU A 82 -8.91 -15.54 5.29
N ALA A 83 -9.08 -14.31 4.81
CA ALA A 83 -10.11 -13.97 3.85
C ALA A 83 -9.92 -14.70 2.51
N ALA A 84 -8.69 -14.76 2.01
CA ALA A 84 -8.35 -15.53 0.82
C ALA A 84 -8.78 -16.99 0.96
N ALA A 85 -8.41 -17.63 2.07
CA ALA A 85 -8.75 -19.02 2.34
C ALA A 85 -10.26 -19.25 2.49
N ALA A 86 -10.95 -18.36 3.21
CA ALA A 86 -12.39 -18.49 3.48
C ALA A 86 -13.24 -18.26 2.22
N LEU A 87 -12.84 -17.31 1.37
CA LEU A 87 -13.49 -17.06 0.08
C LEU A 87 -13.25 -18.22 -0.89
N GLU A 88 -12.01 -18.71 -1.00
CA GLU A 88 -11.66 -19.83 -1.90
C GLU A 88 -12.39 -21.12 -1.54
N GLU A 89 -12.56 -21.42 -0.25
CA GLU A 89 -13.30 -22.59 0.21
C GLU A 89 -14.82 -22.39 0.19
N GLY A 90 -15.31 -21.22 -0.22
CA GLY A 90 -16.74 -20.87 -0.16
C GLY A 90 -17.32 -20.87 1.26
N ALA A 91 -16.47 -20.72 2.28
CA ALA A 91 -16.88 -20.71 3.69
C ALA A 91 -17.58 -19.40 4.09
N ILE A 92 -17.37 -18.33 3.31
CA ILE A 92 -17.98 -17.02 3.48
C ILE A 92 -18.05 -16.31 2.12
N ARG A 93 -19.08 -15.49 1.90
CA ARG A 93 -19.19 -14.54 0.79
C ARG A 93 -19.02 -13.10 1.29
N PRO A 94 -18.66 -12.14 0.41
CA PRO A 94 -18.49 -10.73 0.78
C PRO A 94 -19.66 -10.12 1.58
N ASP A 95 -20.90 -10.45 1.21
CA ASP A 95 -22.12 -9.86 1.80
C ASP A 95 -22.71 -10.71 2.94
N ASP A 96 -22.13 -11.87 3.22
CA ASP A 96 -22.59 -12.71 4.34
C ASP A 96 -22.44 -11.95 5.66
N ARG A 97 -23.46 -12.02 6.51
CA ARG A 97 -23.50 -11.28 7.77
C ARG A 97 -22.90 -12.10 8.90
N VAL A 98 -21.98 -11.48 9.63
CA VAL A 98 -21.34 -12.01 10.83
C VAL A 98 -21.69 -11.11 12.01
N TYR A 99 -22.27 -11.69 13.05
CA TYR A 99 -22.52 -10.97 14.29
C TYR A 99 -21.22 -10.86 15.11
N ALA A 100 -20.69 -9.66 15.27
CA ALA A 100 -19.45 -9.37 15.97
C ALA A 100 -19.61 -9.26 17.51
N GLU A 101 -20.72 -9.76 18.07
CA GLU A 101 -20.95 -9.92 19.52
C GLU A 101 -20.73 -8.63 20.33
N ASN A 102 -21.13 -7.48 19.77
CA ASN A 102 -20.92 -6.17 20.37
C ASN A 102 -19.43 -5.88 20.68
N GLY A 103 -18.52 -6.49 19.90
CA GLY A 103 -17.07 -6.32 19.97
C GLY A 103 -16.34 -7.19 20.99
N SER A 104 -16.95 -8.27 21.51
CA SER A 104 -16.29 -9.14 22.49
C SER A 104 -16.74 -10.60 22.35
N ILE A 105 -15.78 -11.52 22.20
CA ILE A 105 -16.02 -12.97 22.16
C ILE A 105 -15.16 -13.66 23.22
N THR A 106 -15.72 -14.67 23.89
CA THR A 106 -14.97 -15.51 24.83
C THR A 106 -14.79 -16.90 24.24
N VAL A 107 -13.54 -17.32 24.06
CA VAL A 107 -13.19 -18.66 23.56
C VAL A 107 -12.25 -19.29 24.57
N ALA A 108 -12.52 -20.54 24.97
CA ALA A 108 -11.69 -21.31 25.92
C ALA A 108 -11.24 -20.50 27.15
N GLY A 109 -12.17 -19.74 27.76
CA GLY A 109 -11.90 -18.93 28.95
C GLY A 109 -11.15 -17.61 28.71
N THR A 110 -10.79 -17.28 27.48
CA THR A 110 -10.11 -16.02 27.13
C THR A 110 -11.05 -15.11 26.34
N THR A 111 -11.19 -13.86 26.79
CA THR A 111 -11.97 -12.84 26.08
C THR A 111 -11.10 -12.06 25.10
N ILE A 112 -11.47 -12.11 23.83
CA ILE A 112 -10.85 -11.35 22.74
C ILE A 112 -11.81 -10.23 22.33
N ARG A 113 -11.28 -9.02 22.13
CA ARG A 113 -12.07 -7.81 21.88
C ARG A 113 -11.72 -7.18 20.55
N ASP A 114 -12.73 -6.54 19.96
CA ASP A 114 -12.53 -5.55 18.91
C ASP A 114 -12.07 -4.22 19.51
N TRP A 115 -11.43 -3.40 18.68
CA TRP A 115 -11.05 -2.05 19.07
C TRP A 115 -12.25 -1.11 19.22
N LYS A 116 -13.41 -1.50 18.67
CA LYS A 116 -14.70 -0.81 18.77
C LYS A 116 -15.84 -1.85 18.84
N LYS A 117 -16.98 -1.47 19.42
CA LYS A 117 -18.17 -2.33 19.45
C LYS A 117 -18.81 -2.43 18.07
N TYR A 118 -19.09 -3.65 17.63
CA TYR A 118 -19.77 -3.93 16.37
C TYR A 118 -20.90 -4.94 16.58
N GLY A 119 -22.05 -4.68 15.98
CA GLY A 119 -23.17 -5.61 15.93
C GLY A 119 -23.03 -6.56 14.73
N TRP A 120 -24.01 -6.56 13.84
CA TRP A 120 -23.92 -7.27 12.58
C TRP A 120 -23.06 -6.50 11.58
N LEU A 121 -22.13 -7.19 10.94
CA LEU A 121 -21.30 -6.69 9.85
C LEU A 121 -21.40 -7.67 8.67
N THR A 122 -21.39 -7.18 7.45
CA THR A 122 -21.02 -8.01 6.28
C THR A 122 -19.56 -8.46 6.39
N PHE A 123 -19.17 -9.53 5.70
CA PHE A 123 -17.77 -9.95 5.69
C PHE A 123 -16.84 -8.87 5.12
N ALA A 124 -17.31 -8.11 4.11
CA ALA A 124 -16.61 -6.93 3.62
C ALA A 124 -16.34 -5.91 4.73
N GLU A 125 -17.33 -5.61 5.57
CA GLU A 125 -17.19 -4.71 6.71
C GLU A 125 -16.31 -5.29 7.83
N VAL A 126 -16.30 -6.62 8.03
CA VAL A 126 -15.39 -7.29 8.96
C VAL A 126 -13.94 -7.00 8.58
N LEU A 127 -13.59 -7.11 7.28
CA LEU A 127 -12.25 -6.77 6.79
C LEU A 127 -11.97 -5.26 6.87
N GLN A 128 -12.90 -4.43 6.39
CA GLN A 128 -12.79 -2.97 6.36
C GLN A 128 -12.52 -2.37 7.76
N ASN A 129 -13.28 -2.83 8.75
CA ASN A 129 -13.17 -2.40 10.15
C ASN A 129 -12.14 -3.20 10.95
N SER A 130 -11.55 -4.24 10.35
CA SER A 130 -10.60 -5.14 10.99
C SER A 130 -11.15 -5.76 12.28
N SER A 131 -12.41 -6.21 12.29
CA SER A 131 -13.03 -6.87 13.46
C SER A 131 -12.30 -8.19 13.76
N ASN A 132 -11.75 -8.32 14.96
CA ASN A 132 -11.22 -9.54 15.54
C ASN A 132 -12.32 -10.57 15.73
N VAL A 133 -13.46 -10.18 16.31
CA VAL A 133 -14.57 -11.11 16.57
C VAL A 133 -15.10 -11.71 15.27
N GLY A 134 -15.34 -10.87 14.25
CA GLY A 134 -15.77 -11.33 12.94
C GLY A 134 -14.75 -12.28 12.29
N SER A 135 -13.46 -11.95 12.37
CA SER A 135 -12.40 -12.80 11.82
C SER A 135 -12.29 -14.14 12.54
N ILE A 136 -12.42 -14.16 13.87
CA ILE A 136 -12.44 -15.39 14.66
C ILE A 136 -13.57 -16.31 14.21
N LYS A 137 -14.78 -15.77 14.03
CA LYS A 137 -15.94 -16.55 13.59
C LYS A 137 -15.75 -17.13 12.19
N VAL A 138 -15.20 -16.34 11.26
CA VAL A 138 -14.86 -16.82 9.92
C VAL A 138 -13.78 -17.90 9.98
N GLY A 139 -12.75 -17.74 10.81
CA GLY A 139 -11.72 -18.76 11.02
C GLY A 139 -12.27 -20.06 11.61
N LEU A 140 -13.19 -19.97 12.58
CA LEU A 140 -13.89 -21.12 13.14
C LEU A 140 -14.75 -21.83 12.09
N ALA A 141 -15.46 -21.09 11.23
CA ALA A 141 -16.25 -21.64 10.13
C ALA A 141 -15.39 -22.32 9.05
N LEU A 142 -14.24 -21.72 8.70
CA LEU A 142 -13.26 -22.31 7.80
C LEU A 142 -12.66 -23.58 8.39
N GLY A 143 -12.34 -23.58 9.68
CA GLY A 143 -11.78 -24.72 10.39
C GLY A 143 -10.27 -24.87 10.24
N ARG A 144 -9.67 -25.56 11.22
CA ARG A 144 -8.22 -25.57 11.44
C ARG A 144 -7.40 -26.13 10.28
N GLU A 145 -7.84 -27.25 9.69
CA GLU A 145 -7.06 -27.97 8.69
C GLU A 145 -6.99 -27.19 7.38
N ARG A 146 -8.14 -26.65 6.95
CA ARG A 146 -8.22 -25.80 5.76
C ARG A 146 -7.40 -24.53 5.94
N TYR A 147 -7.55 -23.83 7.06
CA TYR A 147 -6.80 -22.60 7.29
C TYR A 147 -5.28 -22.86 7.30
N HIS A 148 -4.84 -23.90 8.00
CA HIS A 148 -3.43 -24.30 8.01
C HIS A 148 -2.90 -24.68 6.63
N ARG A 149 -3.70 -25.39 5.81
CA ARG A 149 -3.35 -25.69 4.41
C ARG A 149 -3.07 -24.41 3.63
N TYR A 150 -3.93 -23.40 3.73
CA TYR A 150 -3.71 -22.12 3.04
C TYR A 150 -2.51 -21.36 3.58
N MET A 151 -2.29 -21.34 4.91
CA MET A 151 -1.08 -20.72 5.47
C MET A 151 0.20 -21.33 4.87
N LYS A 152 0.28 -22.67 4.77
CA LYS A 152 1.38 -23.35 4.08
C LYS A 152 1.41 -23.07 2.57
N ALA A 153 0.24 -23.00 1.93
CA ALA A 153 0.13 -22.73 0.49
C ALA A 153 0.68 -21.34 0.14
N PHE A 154 0.40 -20.32 0.95
CA PHE A 154 0.98 -18.96 0.86
C PHE A 154 2.46 -18.89 1.24
N GLY A 155 3.08 -19.98 1.69
CA GLY A 155 4.52 -20.07 1.98
C GLY A 155 4.92 -19.86 3.44
N PHE A 156 3.96 -19.69 4.36
CA PHE A 156 4.28 -19.53 5.78
C PHE A 156 4.78 -20.85 6.40
N GLY A 157 5.74 -20.73 7.33
CA GLY A 157 6.39 -21.89 7.96
C GLY A 157 7.55 -22.48 7.16
N ALA A 158 7.90 -21.90 6.01
CA ALA A 158 9.04 -22.30 5.17
C ALA A 158 9.84 -21.06 4.73
N VAL A 159 11.13 -21.24 4.46
CA VAL A 159 11.95 -20.20 3.84
C VAL A 159 11.46 -19.91 2.42
N THR A 160 11.57 -18.66 1.95
CA THR A 160 11.12 -18.25 0.61
C THR A 160 12.08 -18.72 -0.49
N GLY A 161 13.34 -18.99 -0.14
CA GLY A 161 14.36 -19.40 -1.10
C GLY A 161 14.95 -18.22 -1.88
N VAL A 162 14.91 -17.01 -1.32
CA VAL A 162 15.49 -15.79 -1.92
C VAL A 162 17.02 -15.84 -2.01
N GLY A 163 17.67 -16.74 -1.25
CA GLY A 163 19.13 -16.90 -1.24
C GLY A 163 19.86 -15.92 -0.31
N LEU A 164 19.14 -15.27 0.61
CA LEU A 164 19.74 -14.44 1.67
C LEU A 164 20.11 -15.30 2.87
N ALA A 165 21.27 -14.99 3.46
CA ALA A 165 21.76 -15.70 4.64
C ALA A 165 20.85 -15.44 5.86
N GLY A 166 20.64 -16.49 6.67
CA GLY A 166 19.88 -16.39 7.91
C GLY A 166 18.37 -16.28 7.73
N GLU A 167 17.84 -16.64 6.55
CA GLU A 167 16.40 -16.63 6.31
C GLU A 167 15.65 -17.49 7.34
N SER A 168 14.76 -16.83 8.09
CA SER A 168 13.90 -17.49 9.05
C SER A 168 12.70 -18.10 8.35
N ARG A 169 12.31 -19.31 8.76
CA ARG A 169 11.06 -19.94 8.33
C ARG A 169 9.82 -19.38 9.03
N GLY A 170 10.00 -18.52 10.04
CA GLY A 170 8.95 -18.12 10.97
C GLY A 170 8.53 -19.25 11.91
N LEU A 171 7.30 -19.18 12.43
CA LEU A 171 6.71 -20.19 13.29
C LEU A 171 5.27 -20.47 12.85
N LEU A 172 5.06 -21.66 12.30
CA LEU A 172 3.74 -22.24 12.04
C LEU A 172 3.74 -23.68 12.56
N ARG A 173 2.97 -23.93 13.63
CA ARG A 173 2.83 -25.27 14.22
C ARG A 173 1.79 -26.08 13.46
N ASP A 174 1.97 -27.40 13.40
CA ASP A 174 0.94 -28.28 12.84
C ASP A 174 -0.34 -28.30 13.70
N PRO A 175 -1.53 -28.49 13.10
CA PRO A 175 -2.83 -28.38 13.78
C PRO A 175 -3.01 -29.34 14.97
N GLN A 176 -2.29 -30.46 15.01
CA GLN A 176 -2.34 -31.41 16.13
C GLN A 176 -1.76 -30.81 17.42
N ARG A 177 -0.93 -29.75 17.32
CA ARG A 177 -0.33 -29.05 18.46
C ARG A 177 -1.08 -27.77 18.83
N TRP A 178 -2.24 -27.54 18.22
CA TRP A 178 -3.05 -26.37 18.46
C TRP A 178 -3.94 -26.58 19.68
N SER A 179 -4.00 -25.56 20.52
CA SER A 179 -4.96 -25.48 21.61
C SER A 179 -6.32 -25.02 21.07
N ALA A 180 -7.35 -25.04 21.91
CA ALA A 180 -8.65 -24.46 21.58
C ALA A 180 -8.60 -22.95 21.26
N LEU A 181 -7.54 -22.25 21.68
CA LEU A 181 -7.32 -20.82 21.38
C LEU A 181 -6.60 -20.58 20.06
N SER A 182 -5.87 -21.55 19.54
CA SER A 182 -4.90 -21.34 18.46
C SER A 182 -5.54 -20.91 17.14
N LEU A 183 -6.67 -21.53 16.76
CA LEU A 183 -7.39 -21.12 15.55
C LEU A 183 -7.96 -19.69 15.69
N PRO A 184 -8.68 -19.33 16.77
CA PRO A 184 -9.10 -17.95 17.03
C PRO A 184 -7.96 -16.92 16.98
N THR A 185 -6.84 -17.17 17.65
CA THR A 185 -5.70 -16.23 17.71
C THR A 185 -4.99 -16.10 16.37
N MET A 186 -4.75 -17.21 15.66
CA MET A 186 -4.18 -17.19 14.30
C MET A 186 -5.10 -16.51 13.29
N SER A 187 -6.42 -16.55 13.50
CA SER A 187 -7.40 -15.85 12.64
C SER A 187 -7.26 -14.33 12.72
N ILE A 188 -6.61 -13.81 13.75
CA ILE A 188 -6.28 -12.38 13.91
C ILE A 188 -4.78 -12.09 13.78
N GLY A 189 -3.99 -13.09 13.36
CA GLY A 189 -2.56 -12.98 13.11
C GLY A 189 -1.67 -13.02 14.35
N GLN A 190 -2.17 -13.59 15.45
CA GLN A 190 -1.37 -13.89 16.64
C GLN A 190 -1.04 -15.39 16.69
N GLU A 191 -0.06 -15.81 17.50
CA GLU A 191 0.35 -17.22 17.67
C GLU A 191 1.04 -17.86 16.43
N ILE A 192 1.20 -17.08 15.36
CA ILE A 192 2.00 -17.35 14.18
C ILE A 192 3.08 -16.27 14.06
N SER A 193 4.30 -16.63 13.64
CA SER A 193 5.30 -15.63 13.29
C SER A 193 5.76 -15.77 11.84
N VAL A 194 5.95 -14.64 11.18
CA VAL A 194 6.28 -14.55 9.75
C VAL A 194 7.40 -13.54 9.53
N THR A 195 8.16 -13.68 8.46
CA THR A 195 9.11 -12.66 8.01
C THR A 195 8.40 -11.62 7.14
N ALA A 196 9.00 -10.42 7.02
CA ALA A 196 8.46 -9.39 6.14
C ALA A 196 8.42 -9.88 4.68
N LEU A 197 9.43 -10.64 4.27
CA LEU A 197 9.50 -11.21 2.93
C LEU A 197 8.43 -12.27 2.65
N GLN A 198 8.11 -13.14 3.63
CA GLN A 198 7.00 -14.07 3.49
C GLN A 198 5.66 -13.33 3.33
N LEU A 199 5.43 -12.29 4.14
CA LEU A 199 4.17 -11.54 4.12
C LEU A 199 3.99 -10.76 2.82
N VAL A 200 5.03 -10.08 2.33
CA VAL A 200 4.97 -9.33 1.06
C VAL A 200 4.79 -10.28 -0.14
N ALA A 201 5.41 -11.47 -0.12
CA ALA A 201 5.23 -12.48 -1.17
C ALA A 201 3.80 -13.04 -1.18
N ALA A 202 3.21 -13.28 0.00
CA ALA A 202 1.83 -13.73 0.12
C ALA A 202 0.82 -12.68 -0.40
N PHE A 203 1.05 -11.38 -0.11
CA PHE A 203 0.28 -10.31 -0.72
C PHE A 203 0.53 -10.17 -2.22
N GLY A 204 1.74 -10.50 -2.70
CA GLY A 204 2.04 -10.62 -4.13
C GLY A 204 1.19 -11.67 -4.83
N ALA A 205 0.93 -12.81 -4.18
CA ALA A 205 0.00 -13.80 -4.69
C ALA A 205 -1.44 -13.26 -4.78
N ILE A 206 -1.88 -12.43 -3.84
CA ILE A 206 -3.21 -11.79 -3.95
C ILE A 206 -3.23 -10.81 -5.13
N ALA A 207 -2.17 -10.00 -5.27
CA ALA A 207 -2.05 -8.95 -6.28
C ALA A 207 -1.97 -9.50 -7.72
N ASN A 208 -1.33 -10.66 -7.94
CA ASN A 208 -1.12 -11.20 -9.29
C ASN A 208 -2.13 -12.26 -9.72
N GLY A 209 -3.33 -12.28 -9.12
CA GLY A 209 -4.39 -13.23 -9.51
C GLY A 209 -4.27 -14.61 -8.87
N GLY A 210 -3.59 -14.72 -7.74
CA GLY A 210 -3.57 -15.91 -6.88
C GLY A 210 -2.30 -16.76 -6.96
N THR A 211 -1.27 -16.32 -7.68
CA THR A 211 -0.06 -17.11 -7.95
C THR A 211 1.08 -16.74 -7.00
N LEU A 212 1.56 -17.66 -6.17
CA LEU A 212 2.74 -17.41 -5.35
C LEU A 212 4.02 -17.46 -6.21
N MET A 213 4.70 -16.32 -6.32
CA MET A 213 6.02 -16.21 -6.95
C MET A 213 7.13 -16.40 -5.92
N GLN A 214 8.23 -17.03 -6.33
CA GLN A 214 9.42 -17.13 -5.49
C GLN A 214 10.11 -15.75 -5.46
N PRO A 215 10.32 -15.14 -4.29
CA PRO A 215 11.07 -13.89 -4.20
C PRO A 215 12.47 -14.03 -4.80
N ARG A 216 12.84 -13.08 -5.67
CA ARG A 216 14.10 -13.08 -6.43
C ARG A 216 14.88 -11.82 -6.14
N LEU A 217 16.14 -11.96 -5.75
CA LEU A 217 17.07 -10.84 -5.50
C LEU A 217 18.14 -10.70 -6.60
N VAL A 218 18.59 -11.81 -7.19
CA VAL A 218 19.61 -11.81 -8.23
C VAL A 218 18.92 -11.92 -9.58
N ARG A 219 19.18 -10.95 -10.47
CA ARG A 219 18.64 -10.92 -11.84
C ARG A 219 19.57 -11.65 -12.81
N ALA A 220 20.85 -11.31 -12.76
CA ALA A 220 21.88 -11.92 -13.62
C ALA A 220 23.28 -11.80 -13.00
N THR A 221 24.18 -12.70 -13.35
CA THR A 221 25.61 -12.64 -13.03
C THR A 221 26.44 -12.45 -14.30
N PHE A 222 27.57 -11.74 -14.17
CA PHE A 222 28.47 -11.41 -15.26
C PHE A 222 29.90 -11.86 -14.90
N ASP A 223 30.71 -12.19 -15.90
CA ASP A 223 32.14 -12.44 -15.71
C ASP A 223 32.93 -11.12 -15.63
N ALA A 224 34.25 -11.22 -15.53
CA ALA A 224 35.14 -10.05 -15.42
C ALA A 224 35.15 -9.20 -16.70
N GLU A 225 34.84 -9.80 -17.85
CA GLU A 225 34.74 -9.14 -19.15
C GLU A 225 33.35 -8.53 -19.41
N GLY A 226 32.42 -8.64 -18.45
CA GLY A 226 31.07 -8.10 -18.54
C GLY A 226 30.11 -8.94 -19.39
N ARG A 227 30.48 -10.18 -19.75
CA ARG A 227 29.59 -11.12 -20.45
C ARG A 227 28.64 -11.76 -19.45
N GLU A 228 27.38 -11.89 -19.81
CA GLU A 228 26.37 -12.51 -18.96
C GLU A 228 26.64 -14.02 -18.84
N VAL A 229 26.88 -14.48 -17.61
CA VAL A 229 27.15 -15.91 -17.31
C VAL A 229 25.86 -16.66 -17.04
N ARG A 230 24.93 -16.01 -16.34
CA ARG A 230 23.67 -16.64 -15.93
C ARG A 230 22.58 -15.60 -15.70
N ARG A 231 21.42 -15.83 -16.29
CA ARG A 231 20.16 -15.18 -15.95
C ARG A 231 19.35 -16.05 -15.01
N PHE A 232 18.71 -15.44 -14.03
CA PHE A 232 17.78 -16.13 -13.14
C PHE A 232 16.39 -15.66 -13.54
N GLU A 233 15.54 -16.51 -14.09
CA GLU A 233 14.17 -16.15 -14.52
C GLU A 233 13.16 -16.13 -13.36
N PRO A 234 12.04 -15.39 -13.47
CA PRO A 234 10.98 -15.43 -12.47
C PRO A 234 10.46 -16.86 -12.31
N ARG A 235 10.18 -17.29 -11.07
CA ARG A 235 9.71 -18.65 -10.80
C ARG A 235 8.37 -18.64 -10.09
N THR A 236 7.37 -19.22 -10.74
CA THR A 236 6.10 -19.57 -10.13
C THR A 236 6.29 -20.76 -9.18
N VAL A 237 5.79 -20.63 -7.95
CA VAL A 237 5.80 -21.70 -6.96
C VAL A 237 4.52 -22.53 -7.07
N ARG A 238 3.35 -21.88 -7.07
CA ARG A 238 2.02 -22.52 -7.19
C ARG A 238 0.89 -21.49 -7.34
N GLN A 239 -0.27 -21.93 -7.82
CA GLN A 239 -1.54 -21.22 -7.64
C GLN A 239 -2.06 -21.50 -6.23
N VAL A 240 -2.31 -20.45 -5.44
CA VAL A 240 -2.79 -20.56 -4.05
C VAL A 240 -4.30 -20.39 -3.96
N ILE A 241 -4.84 -19.43 -4.70
CA ILE A 241 -6.28 -19.14 -4.81
C ILE A 241 -6.63 -18.90 -6.27
N SER A 242 -7.91 -19.03 -6.63
CA SER A 242 -8.38 -18.70 -7.98
C SER A 242 -8.23 -17.20 -8.31
N PRO A 243 -8.10 -16.82 -9.59
CA PRO A 243 -8.15 -15.42 -10.01
C PRO A 243 -9.45 -14.71 -9.60
N GLU A 244 -10.57 -15.43 -9.52
CA GLU A 244 -11.87 -14.92 -9.06
C GLU A 244 -11.81 -14.53 -7.59
N THR A 245 -11.27 -15.40 -6.73
CA THR A 245 -11.07 -15.11 -5.30
C THR A 245 -10.09 -13.97 -5.12
N ALA A 246 -8.97 -13.95 -5.86
CA ALA A 246 -7.99 -12.87 -5.80
C ALA A 246 -8.60 -11.50 -6.17
N ARG A 247 -9.42 -11.43 -7.24
CA ARG A 247 -10.15 -10.22 -7.63
C ARG A 247 -11.16 -9.78 -6.57
N THR A 248 -11.94 -10.71 -6.05
CA THR A 248 -12.92 -10.44 -4.99
C THR A 248 -12.23 -9.88 -3.74
N LEU A 249 -11.17 -10.54 -3.29
CA LEU A 249 -10.39 -10.10 -2.13
C LEU A 249 -9.72 -8.75 -2.37
N THR A 250 -9.20 -8.50 -3.58
CA THR A 250 -8.64 -7.20 -3.95
C THR A 250 -9.67 -6.09 -3.77
N GLY A 251 -10.91 -6.27 -4.24
CA GLY A 251 -11.99 -5.31 -4.01
C GLY A 251 -12.30 -5.08 -2.53
N LEU A 252 -12.27 -6.13 -1.70
CA LEU A 252 -12.43 -5.99 -0.24
C LEU A 252 -11.28 -5.20 0.40
N LEU A 253 -10.05 -5.42 -0.06
CA LEU A 253 -8.86 -4.71 0.42
C LEU A 253 -8.79 -3.26 -0.06
N VAL A 254 -9.39 -2.93 -1.21
CA VAL A 254 -9.59 -1.53 -1.64
C VAL A 254 -10.51 -0.80 -0.66
N ARG A 255 -11.62 -1.43 -0.25
CA ARG A 255 -12.54 -0.84 0.75
C ARG A 255 -11.88 -0.54 2.09
N VAL A 256 -10.86 -1.32 2.49
CA VAL A 256 -10.07 -1.04 3.71
C VAL A 256 -9.37 0.31 3.60
N VAL A 257 -8.88 0.68 2.42
CA VAL A 257 -8.19 1.94 2.19
C VAL A 257 -9.19 3.08 1.96
N ASP A 258 -10.21 2.89 1.12
CA ASP A 258 -11.11 3.99 0.74
C ASP A 258 -12.01 4.46 1.90
N GLY A 259 -12.48 3.54 2.74
CA GLY A 259 -13.45 3.84 3.80
C GLY A 259 -13.15 3.16 5.13
N GLY A 260 -11.98 2.56 5.30
CA GLY A 260 -11.64 1.74 6.46
C GLY A 260 -10.43 2.22 7.24
N THR A 261 -9.85 1.28 7.97
CA THR A 261 -8.66 1.53 8.81
C THR A 261 -7.41 1.93 8.00
N GLY A 262 -7.38 1.68 6.69
CA GLY A 262 -6.23 1.92 5.82
C GLY A 262 -6.17 3.29 5.14
N ARG A 263 -7.05 4.24 5.48
CA ARG A 263 -7.22 5.52 4.75
C ARG A 263 -5.94 6.30 4.46
N PHE A 264 -4.98 6.29 5.38
CA PHE A 264 -3.71 7.00 5.19
C PHE A 264 -2.74 6.32 4.21
N ALA A 265 -3.08 5.14 3.68
CA ALA A 265 -2.35 4.48 2.59
C ALA A 265 -2.82 4.92 1.19
N ALA A 266 -3.92 5.67 1.08
CA ALA A 266 -4.46 6.10 -0.20
C ALA A 266 -3.41 6.87 -1.02
N ILE A 267 -3.40 6.63 -2.34
CA ILE A 267 -2.57 7.36 -3.29
C ILE A 267 -3.53 8.03 -4.29
N PRO A 268 -3.63 9.37 -4.30
CA PRO A 268 -4.57 10.07 -5.19
C PRO A 268 -4.40 9.66 -6.66
N GLY A 269 -5.51 9.33 -7.32
CA GLY A 269 -5.57 8.89 -8.71
C GLY A 269 -5.34 7.39 -8.93
N TYR A 270 -5.17 6.59 -7.87
CA TYR A 270 -4.97 5.14 -7.98
C TYR A 270 -5.80 4.38 -6.94
N ALA A 271 -6.40 3.27 -7.36
CA ALA A 271 -6.96 2.31 -6.43
C ALA A 271 -5.83 1.61 -5.67
N VAL A 272 -5.92 1.56 -4.34
CA VAL A 272 -4.93 0.92 -3.47
C VAL A 272 -5.62 -0.19 -2.68
N ALA A 273 -5.11 -1.42 -2.80
CA ALA A 273 -5.57 -2.54 -1.99
C ALA A 273 -4.58 -2.77 -0.84
N GLY A 274 -5.03 -2.85 0.40
CA GLY A 274 -4.13 -3.15 1.50
C GLY A 274 -4.79 -3.43 2.84
N LYS A 275 -3.97 -3.74 3.83
CA LYS A 275 -4.39 -4.07 5.18
C LYS A 275 -3.44 -3.53 6.23
N THR A 276 -4.02 -2.89 7.24
CA THR A 276 -3.34 -2.48 8.47
C THR A 276 -3.08 -3.67 9.40
N GLY A 277 -1.94 -3.63 10.09
CA GLY A 277 -1.57 -4.52 11.19
C GLY A 277 -1.20 -3.76 12.44
N THR A 278 -1.75 -4.19 13.56
CA THR A 278 -1.29 -3.83 14.90
C THR A 278 -1.17 -5.15 15.66
N ALA A 279 0.06 -5.56 15.97
CA ALA A 279 0.33 -6.78 16.70
C ALA A 279 0.95 -6.46 18.06
N GLN A 280 0.46 -7.11 19.10
CA GLN A 280 1.05 -7.01 20.43
C GLN A 280 2.31 -7.86 20.49
N LYS A 281 3.31 -7.43 21.26
CA LYS A 281 4.52 -8.23 21.48
C LYS A 281 4.44 -8.97 22.80
N LEU A 282 4.96 -10.19 22.83
CA LEU A 282 5.19 -10.93 24.07
C LEU A 282 6.25 -10.20 24.89
N ASP A 283 5.93 -9.84 26.13
CA ASP A 283 6.89 -9.36 27.10
C ASP A 283 7.68 -10.56 27.65
N PRO A 284 9.01 -10.63 27.42
CA PRO A 284 9.81 -11.77 27.85
C PRO A 284 9.83 -11.97 29.37
N ALA A 285 9.64 -10.91 30.16
CA ALA A 285 9.67 -10.93 31.61
C ALA A 285 8.36 -11.48 32.19
N THR A 286 7.23 -10.97 31.70
CA THR A 286 5.90 -11.37 32.21
C THR A 286 5.30 -12.57 31.49
N LYS A 287 5.87 -12.98 30.34
CA LYS A 287 5.33 -14.01 29.42
C LYS A 287 3.89 -13.72 29.00
N ARG A 288 3.49 -12.45 28.99
CA ARG A 288 2.17 -11.96 28.57
C ARG A 288 2.33 -10.95 27.45
N TYR A 289 1.27 -10.69 26.69
CA TYR A 289 1.30 -9.63 25.69
C TYR A 289 1.38 -8.25 26.34
N SER A 290 2.31 -7.43 25.87
CA SER A 290 2.50 -6.06 26.33
C SER A 290 1.33 -5.16 25.90
N HIS A 291 1.05 -4.14 26.72
CA HIS A 291 0.13 -3.06 26.40
C HIS A 291 0.82 -1.89 25.65
N ALA A 292 2.15 -1.91 25.55
CA ALA A 292 2.90 -0.94 24.75
C ALA A 292 2.64 -1.16 23.24
N PRO A 293 2.85 -0.13 22.39
CA PRO A 293 2.80 -0.30 20.94
C PRO A 293 3.76 -1.43 20.56
N GLY A 294 3.22 -2.50 19.98
CA GLY A 294 4.04 -3.60 19.47
C GLY A 294 4.50 -3.30 18.06
N VAL A 295 4.18 -4.20 17.13
CA VAL A 295 4.47 -4.03 15.72
C VAL A 295 3.32 -3.30 15.04
N LEU A 296 3.59 -2.12 14.48
CA LEU A 296 2.64 -1.36 13.68
C LEU A 296 3.03 -1.48 12.20
N SER A 297 2.13 -2.00 11.37
CA SER A 297 2.43 -2.32 9.98
C SER A 297 1.30 -2.01 9.02
N PHE A 298 1.66 -1.91 7.75
CA PHE A 298 0.75 -1.87 6.62
C PHE A 298 1.35 -2.66 5.47
N VAL A 299 0.53 -3.44 4.78
CA VAL A 299 0.90 -4.11 3.55
C VAL A 299 -0.18 -3.90 2.51
N GLY A 300 0.22 -3.61 1.28
CA GLY A 300 -0.71 -3.39 0.20
C GLY A 300 -0.02 -3.38 -1.15
N PHE A 301 -0.79 -3.14 -2.20
CA PHE A 301 -0.31 -3.05 -3.57
C PHE A 301 -1.10 -2.00 -4.35
N ALA A 302 -0.45 -1.44 -5.37
CA ALA A 302 -1.05 -0.45 -6.24
C ALA A 302 -0.46 -0.51 -7.66
N PRO A 303 -1.23 -0.08 -8.69
CA PRO A 303 -2.69 0.08 -8.66
C PRO A 303 -3.39 -1.26 -8.33
N ALA A 304 -4.61 -1.24 -7.78
CA ALA A 304 -5.28 -2.47 -7.36
C ALA A 304 -5.75 -3.33 -8.55
N ASP A 305 -6.05 -2.71 -9.68
CA ASP A 305 -6.54 -3.33 -10.91
C ASP A 305 -5.41 -3.87 -11.80
N ASP A 306 -4.23 -3.25 -11.76
CA ASP A 306 -3.04 -3.72 -12.48
C ASP A 306 -1.76 -3.58 -11.63
N PRO A 307 -1.58 -4.43 -10.60
CA PRO A 307 -0.55 -4.22 -9.58
C PRO A 307 0.88 -4.19 -10.12
N ARG A 308 1.62 -3.13 -9.74
CA ARG A 308 3.03 -2.92 -10.14
C ARG A 308 4.01 -3.21 -9.02
N PHE A 309 3.55 -3.07 -7.78
CA PHE A 309 4.33 -3.40 -6.60
C PHE A 309 3.41 -3.81 -5.46
N VAL A 310 3.98 -4.58 -4.55
CA VAL A 310 3.51 -4.78 -3.19
C VAL A 310 4.51 -4.10 -2.27
N ILE A 311 4.02 -3.30 -1.32
CA ILE A 311 4.87 -2.67 -0.31
C ILE A 311 4.40 -3.16 1.06
N PHE A 312 5.35 -3.69 1.84
CA PHE A 312 5.21 -3.86 3.28
C PHE A 312 5.98 -2.73 3.97
N ALA A 313 5.37 -2.08 4.95
CA ALA A 313 6.00 -1.09 5.82
C ALA A 313 5.69 -1.41 7.30
N MET A 314 6.68 -1.21 8.17
CA MET A 314 6.58 -1.53 9.59
C MET A 314 7.41 -0.59 10.47
N LEU A 315 6.85 -0.27 11.64
CA LEU A 315 7.55 0.34 12.77
C LEU A 315 7.41 -0.57 14.00
N ASP A 316 8.53 -0.90 14.63
CA ASP A 316 8.58 -1.69 15.87
C ASP A 316 8.67 -0.76 17.08
N GLU A 317 7.68 -0.86 17.97
CA GLU A 317 7.58 -0.08 19.21
C GLU A 317 7.78 1.44 19.03
N PRO A 318 7.09 2.11 18.07
CA PRO A 318 7.14 3.57 17.95
C PRO A 318 6.60 4.24 19.22
N LYS A 319 7.14 5.41 19.56
CA LYS A 319 6.80 6.11 20.82
C LYS A 319 5.57 6.99 20.72
N THR A 320 5.24 7.47 19.53
CA THR A 320 4.20 8.48 19.29
C THR A 320 2.90 7.89 18.74
N GLU A 321 2.99 6.91 17.84
CA GLU A 321 1.84 6.31 17.16
C GLU A 321 1.32 5.08 17.89
N ARG A 322 0.01 4.83 17.76
CA ARG A 322 -0.65 3.68 18.41
C ARG A 322 -1.13 2.62 17.42
N TRP A 323 -1.33 3.00 16.16
CA TRP A 323 -1.96 2.13 15.16
C TRP A 323 -1.15 2.05 13.86
N GLY A 324 -1.19 0.89 13.19
CA GLY A 324 -0.57 0.72 11.86
C GLY A 324 -1.08 1.71 10.81
N SER A 325 -2.32 2.18 10.97
CA SER A 325 -2.92 3.23 10.15
C SER A 325 -2.18 4.56 10.25
N GLU A 326 -1.73 4.96 11.44
CA GLU A 326 -1.04 6.24 11.67
C GLU A 326 0.45 6.13 11.39
N ALA A 327 1.02 4.95 11.65
CA ALA A 327 2.46 4.73 11.63
C ALA A 327 2.97 4.28 10.25
N ALA A 328 2.39 3.20 9.69
CA ALA A 328 2.94 2.50 8.53
C ALA A 328 2.20 2.83 7.22
N ALA A 329 0.89 3.09 7.27
CA ALA A 329 0.12 3.43 6.08
C ALA A 329 0.62 4.71 5.35
N PRO A 330 1.03 5.80 6.05
CA PRO A 330 1.61 6.96 5.38
C PRO A 330 2.94 6.65 4.67
N ILE A 331 3.75 5.76 5.24
CA ILE A 331 5.03 5.31 4.63
C ILE A 331 4.73 4.57 3.33
N PHE A 332 3.74 3.67 3.34
CA PHE A 332 3.26 3.00 2.13
C PHE A 332 2.86 4.02 1.05
N SER A 333 2.01 5.00 1.40
CA SER A 333 1.52 6.00 0.44
C SER A 333 2.67 6.83 -0.14
N ALA A 334 3.62 7.26 0.72
CA ALA A 334 4.77 8.04 0.30
C ALA A 334 5.65 7.27 -0.71
N ILE A 335 6.02 6.03 -0.39
CA ILE A 335 6.84 5.17 -1.27
C ILE A 335 6.08 4.87 -2.57
N GLY A 336 4.84 4.40 -2.45
CA GLY A 336 4.02 3.98 -3.60
C GLY A 336 3.76 5.13 -4.57
N ARG A 337 3.51 6.34 -4.06
CA ARG A 337 3.31 7.53 -4.90
C ARG A 337 4.53 7.88 -5.74
N GLU A 338 5.74 7.75 -5.22
CA GLU A 338 6.95 8.01 -6.02
C GLU A 338 7.24 6.86 -6.98
N ALA A 339 7.02 5.62 -6.53
CA ALA A 339 7.18 4.45 -7.37
C ALA A 339 6.25 4.50 -8.59
N LEU A 340 4.96 4.84 -8.43
CA LEU A 340 4.02 4.97 -9.55
C LEU A 340 4.45 6.05 -10.54
N ARG A 341 4.93 7.21 -10.05
CA ARG A 341 5.44 8.28 -10.91
C ARG A 341 6.69 7.84 -11.67
N TYR A 342 7.63 7.18 -11.00
CA TYR A 342 8.87 6.70 -11.61
C TYR A 342 8.62 5.58 -12.63
N LEU A 343 7.65 4.71 -12.37
CA LEU A 343 7.21 3.67 -13.29
C LEU A 343 6.28 4.18 -14.40
N GLU A 344 6.04 5.50 -14.46
CA GLU A 344 5.21 6.17 -15.48
C GLU A 344 3.80 5.58 -15.60
N ILE A 345 3.24 5.12 -14.48
CA ILE A 345 1.88 4.58 -14.45
C ILE A 345 0.92 5.76 -14.46
N ALA A 346 -0.04 5.75 -15.38
CA ALA A 346 -1.05 6.80 -15.45
C ALA A 346 -2.09 6.62 -14.33
N PRO A 347 -2.51 7.71 -13.65
CA PRO A 347 -3.65 7.67 -12.75
C PRO A 347 -4.97 7.49 -13.52
N HIS A 348 -5.95 6.86 -12.89
CA HIS A 348 -7.28 6.59 -13.48
C HIS A 348 -8.15 7.85 -13.58
N ASP A 349 -8.00 8.78 -12.63
CA ASP A 349 -8.87 9.96 -12.49
C ASP A 349 -8.38 11.19 -13.28
N VAL A 350 -7.48 11.00 -14.24
CA VAL A 350 -7.00 12.10 -15.08
C VAL A 350 -7.35 11.76 -16.51
N PRO A 351 -8.42 12.35 -17.11
CA PRO A 351 -8.57 12.30 -18.55
C PRO A 351 -7.24 12.79 -19.14
N PRO A 352 -6.68 12.09 -20.14
CA PRO A 352 -5.39 12.47 -20.68
C PRO A 352 -5.49 13.94 -21.08
N VAL A 353 -4.70 14.79 -20.42
CA VAL A 353 -4.53 16.17 -20.89
C VAL A 353 -3.77 16.02 -22.20
N GLN A 354 -4.51 15.87 -23.30
CA GLN A 354 -3.95 15.95 -24.63
C GLN A 354 -3.55 17.41 -24.84
N ILE A 355 -2.28 17.69 -24.57
CA ILE A 355 -1.65 18.92 -25.02
C ILE A 355 -1.45 18.76 -26.53
N VAL A 356 -2.48 19.07 -27.32
CA VAL A 356 -2.34 19.22 -28.77
C VAL A 356 -1.67 20.57 -29.01
N THR A 357 -0.35 20.56 -29.17
CA THR A 357 0.34 21.70 -29.78
C THR A 357 -0.07 21.76 -31.25
N GLY A 358 -0.90 22.74 -31.62
CA GLY A 358 -1.05 23.11 -33.03
C GLY A 358 0.31 23.53 -33.61
N PRO A 359 0.48 23.50 -34.95
CA PRO A 359 1.72 23.92 -35.58
C PRO A 359 2.09 25.33 -35.10
N ALA A 360 3.32 25.49 -34.62
CA ALA A 360 3.86 26.79 -34.30
C ALA A 360 3.92 27.60 -35.60
N THR A 361 2.95 28.50 -35.80
CA THR A 361 3.13 29.56 -36.79
C THR A 361 4.21 30.49 -36.24
N GLU A 362 5.24 30.75 -37.03
CA GLU A 362 6.46 31.53 -36.70
C GLU A 362 6.21 32.97 -36.20
N THR A 363 4.97 33.39 -36.04
CA THR A 363 4.56 34.71 -35.58
C THR A 363 3.83 34.64 -34.24
N GLY A 364 4.57 34.51 -33.13
CA GLY A 364 4.24 35.02 -31.77
C GLY A 364 2.82 34.86 -31.19
N ALA A 365 1.96 34.00 -31.73
CA ALA A 365 0.57 33.88 -31.32
C ALA A 365 0.44 32.95 -30.10
N PRO A 366 -0.47 33.25 -29.16
CA PRO A 366 -0.65 32.44 -27.95
C PRO A 366 -1.07 31.02 -28.31
N ALA A 367 -0.48 30.04 -27.61
CA ALA A 367 -0.84 28.64 -27.74
C ALA A 367 -2.35 28.44 -27.50
N ARG A 368 -3.02 27.81 -28.47
CA ARG A 368 -4.45 27.47 -28.38
C ARG A 368 -4.59 26.11 -27.69
N VAL A 369 -5.32 26.06 -26.58
CA VAL A 369 -5.66 24.81 -25.89
C VAL A 369 -7.16 24.61 -26.00
N ARG A 370 -7.58 23.50 -26.61
CA ARG A 370 -8.99 23.09 -26.63
C ARG A 370 -9.19 22.01 -25.59
N LEU A 371 -9.91 22.32 -24.52
CA LEU A 371 -10.33 21.34 -23.51
C LEU A 371 -11.50 20.54 -24.09
N VAL A 372 -11.38 19.22 -24.13
CA VAL A 372 -12.48 18.31 -24.45
C VAL A 372 -12.81 17.58 -23.16
N SER A 373 -13.94 17.88 -22.54
CA SER A 373 -14.38 17.25 -21.29
C SER A 373 -15.59 16.35 -21.52
N THR A 374 -15.70 15.30 -20.70
CA THR A 374 -16.89 14.44 -20.54
C THR A 374 -17.54 14.62 -19.16
N ALA A 375 -17.14 15.65 -18.40
CA ALA A 375 -17.64 15.89 -17.04
C ALA A 375 -19.03 16.54 -17.06
N VAL A 376 -19.85 16.19 -16.06
CA VAL A 376 -21.19 16.75 -15.84
C VAL A 376 -21.09 18.26 -15.58
N GLU A 377 -21.94 19.04 -16.26
CA GLU A 377 -21.96 20.50 -16.19
C GLU A 377 -22.15 21.00 -14.75
N ILE A 378 -21.26 21.89 -14.28
CA ILE A 378 -21.45 22.62 -13.02
C ILE A 378 -22.20 23.90 -13.36
N VAL A 379 -23.42 24.02 -12.84
CA VAL A 379 -24.31 25.18 -13.02
C VAL A 379 -24.64 25.74 -11.64
N ASP A 380 -24.54 27.06 -11.44
CA ASP A 380 -24.95 27.69 -10.17
C ASP A 380 -26.47 27.55 -9.98
N ALA A 381 -26.97 27.77 -8.75
CA ALA A 381 -28.38 27.62 -8.38
C ALA A 381 -29.36 28.44 -9.26
N ASP A 382 -28.87 29.50 -9.90
CA ASP A 382 -29.64 30.38 -10.79
C ASP A 382 -29.52 30.02 -12.29
N GLY A 383 -28.88 28.90 -12.63
CA GLY A 383 -28.74 28.44 -14.03
C GLY A 383 -27.58 29.06 -14.82
N THR A 384 -26.87 30.04 -14.25
CA THR A 384 -25.70 30.70 -14.87
C THR A 384 -24.37 30.04 -14.50
N ARG A 385 -23.44 29.97 -15.44
CA ARG A 385 -22.04 29.59 -15.20
C ARG A 385 -21.25 30.87 -14.89
N ARG A 386 -20.44 30.90 -13.83
CA ARG A 386 -19.61 32.07 -13.49
C ARG A 386 -18.14 31.73 -13.50
N MET A 387 -17.32 32.72 -13.84
CA MET A 387 -15.88 32.57 -13.86
C MET A 387 -15.32 32.47 -12.43
N PRO A 388 -14.65 31.37 -12.05
CA PRO A 388 -14.06 31.21 -10.73
C PRO A 388 -12.80 32.07 -10.57
N ASP A 389 -12.40 32.38 -9.33
CA ASP A 389 -11.12 33.04 -9.07
C ASP A 389 -9.97 32.03 -9.14
N LEU A 390 -9.12 32.20 -10.15
CA LEU A 390 -7.97 31.37 -10.46
C LEU A 390 -6.66 32.02 -10.03
N THR A 391 -6.70 33.22 -9.45
CA THR A 391 -5.51 33.98 -9.06
C THR A 391 -4.65 33.18 -8.08
N GLY A 392 -3.35 33.08 -8.35
CA GLY A 392 -2.40 32.32 -7.54
C GLY A 392 -2.42 30.81 -7.76
N GLN A 393 -3.36 30.26 -8.54
CA GLN A 393 -3.36 28.84 -8.88
C GLN A 393 -2.26 28.49 -9.90
N THR A 394 -1.77 27.25 -9.85
CA THR A 394 -0.92 26.72 -10.93
C THR A 394 -1.74 26.47 -12.19
N LEU A 395 -1.10 26.42 -13.36
CA LEU A 395 -1.79 26.12 -14.62
C LEU A 395 -2.65 24.85 -14.53
N ARG A 396 -2.12 23.79 -13.92
CA ARG A 396 -2.85 22.52 -13.74
C ARG A 396 -4.11 22.68 -12.89
N GLN A 397 -4.02 23.43 -11.79
CA GLN A 397 -5.17 23.70 -10.92
C GLN A 397 -6.22 24.55 -11.64
N ALA A 398 -5.78 25.60 -12.33
CA ALA A 398 -6.66 26.47 -13.09
C ALA A 398 -7.41 25.73 -14.20
N LEU A 399 -6.72 24.84 -14.93
CA LEU A 399 -7.35 24.02 -15.97
C LEU A 399 -8.36 23.02 -15.39
N GLY A 400 -8.07 22.38 -14.26
CA GLY A 400 -9.02 21.47 -13.60
C GLY A 400 -10.28 22.17 -13.09
N VAL A 401 -10.17 23.45 -12.70
CA VAL A 401 -11.34 24.26 -12.29
C VAL A 401 -12.16 24.73 -13.50
N LEU A 402 -11.52 25.00 -14.64
CA LEU A 402 -12.18 25.44 -15.86
C LEU A 402 -12.75 24.29 -16.71
N GLU A 403 -12.26 23.06 -16.52
CA GLU A 403 -12.66 21.87 -17.27
C GLU A 403 -14.19 21.63 -17.27
N PRO A 404 -14.90 21.68 -16.13
CA PRO A 404 -16.35 21.43 -16.11
C PRO A 404 -17.16 22.56 -16.77
N LEU A 405 -16.55 23.73 -16.96
CA LEU A 405 -17.20 24.93 -17.51
C LEU A 405 -17.16 24.96 -19.05
N HIS A 406 -16.44 24.03 -19.70
CA HIS A 406 -16.36 23.86 -21.15
C HIS A 406 -15.91 25.14 -21.91
N VAL A 407 -15.03 25.94 -21.30
CA VAL A 407 -14.48 27.17 -21.90
C VAL A 407 -13.19 26.92 -22.68
N GLU A 408 -12.98 27.65 -23.78
CA GLU A 408 -11.68 27.63 -24.50
C GLU A 408 -10.65 28.41 -23.68
N VAL A 409 -9.46 27.86 -23.46
CA VAL A 409 -8.43 28.53 -22.65
C VAL A 409 -7.26 28.98 -23.53
N ARG A 410 -6.92 30.27 -23.43
CA ARG A 410 -5.74 30.88 -24.06
C ARG A 410 -4.73 31.27 -23.02
N LEU A 411 -3.49 30.81 -23.21
CA LEU A 411 -2.42 30.94 -22.23
C LEU A 411 -1.36 31.94 -22.73
N ALA A 412 -0.88 32.77 -21.82
CA ALA A 412 0.28 33.63 -22.01
C ALA A 412 1.21 33.55 -20.78
N GLY A 413 2.49 33.23 -20.98
CA GLY A 413 3.49 33.18 -19.92
C GLY A 413 3.63 31.82 -19.22
N GLN A 414 4.40 31.78 -18.13
CA GLN A 414 4.72 30.58 -17.35
C GLN A 414 4.65 30.87 -15.84
N GLY A 415 4.27 29.89 -15.02
CA GLY A 415 4.19 30.02 -13.56
C GLY A 415 2.77 29.88 -12.99
N ARG A 416 2.35 30.82 -12.13
CA ARG A 416 1.01 30.87 -11.51
C ARG A 416 0.15 31.91 -12.21
N VAL A 417 -1.16 31.72 -12.21
CA VAL A 417 -2.12 32.68 -12.78
C VAL A 417 -2.03 34.00 -12.00
N VAL A 418 -1.65 35.07 -12.70
CA VAL A 418 -1.60 36.43 -12.15
C VAL A 418 -2.73 37.32 -12.67
N ARG A 419 -3.28 36.98 -13.84
CA ARG A 419 -4.46 37.63 -14.40
C ARG A 419 -5.31 36.62 -15.14
N GLN A 420 -6.61 36.83 -15.08
CA GLN A 420 -7.63 36.08 -15.82
C GLN A 420 -8.60 37.05 -16.51
N ALA A 421 -9.17 36.62 -17.62
CA ALA A 421 -10.32 37.25 -18.26
C ALA A 421 -11.21 36.13 -18.83
N PRO A 422 -12.52 36.06 -18.57
CA PRO A 422 -13.36 36.98 -17.77
C PRO A 422 -12.91 37.16 -16.30
N ALA A 423 -13.35 38.25 -15.65
CA ALA A 423 -13.03 38.52 -14.25
C ALA A 423 -13.77 37.54 -13.31
N PRO A 424 -13.27 37.27 -12.09
CA PRO A 424 -13.97 36.42 -11.13
C PRO A 424 -15.42 36.89 -10.91
N GLY A 425 -16.39 35.97 -11.02
CA GLY A 425 -17.81 36.23 -10.87
C GLY A 425 -18.56 36.64 -12.15
N GLU A 426 -17.86 36.94 -13.24
CA GLU A 426 -18.49 37.26 -14.54
C GLU A 426 -19.19 36.02 -15.14
N PRO A 427 -20.35 36.19 -15.79
CA PRO A 427 -21.05 35.09 -16.43
C PRO A 427 -20.25 34.52 -17.62
N LEU A 428 -20.24 33.20 -17.75
CA LEU A 428 -19.61 32.45 -18.82
C LEU A 428 -20.68 31.93 -19.79
N GLU A 429 -20.77 32.55 -20.96
CA GLU A 429 -21.64 32.09 -22.06
C GLU A 429 -20.99 30.92 -22.83
N ALA A 430 -21.81 30.14 -23.53
CA ALA A 430 -21.32 29.05 -24.37
C ALA A 430 -20.38 29.58 -25.47
N GLY A 431 -19.16 29.07 -25.54
CA GLY A 431 -18.12 29.55 -26.48
C GLY A 431 -17.22 30.67 -25.95
N THR A 432 -17.35 31.03 -24.67
CA THR A 432 -16.46 32.01 -24.02
C THR A 432 -15.00 31.52 -24.02
N VAL A 433 -14.08 32.42 -24.35
CA VAL A 433 -12.63 32.17 -24.32
C VAL A 433 -12.02 32.78 -23.07
N ALA A 434 -11.58 31.93 -22.14
CA ALA A 434 -10.85 32.32 -20.95
C ALA A 434 -9.37 32.57 -21.26
N ARG A 435 -8.88 33.80 -21.05
CA ARG A 435 -7.47 34.17 -21.17
C ARG A 435 -6.79 34.15 -19.81
N LEU A 436 -5.77 33.32 -19.64
CA LEU A 436 -4.95 33.25 -18.43
C LEU A 436 -3.54 33.77 -18.71
N THR A 437 -3.10 34.74 -17.90
CA THR A 437 -1.72 35.22 -17.89
C THR A 437 -0.99 34.61 -16.70
N LEU A 438 0.13 33.96 -16.95
CA LEU A 438 0.95 33.31 -15.93
C LEU A 438 2.28 34.03 -15.75
N ALA A 439 2.70 34.19 -14.50
CA ALA A 439 4.03 34.67 -14.16
C ALA A 439 4.62 33.82 -13.01
N HIS A 440 5.96 33.74 -12.97
CA HIS A 440 6.65 33.21 -11.81
C HIS A 440 6.41 34.15 -10.62
N ALA A 441 6.20 33.57 -9.43
CA ALA A 441 6.18 34.36 -8.21
C ALA A 441 7.51 35.09 -8.11
N SER A 442 7.50 36.42 -8.23
CA SER A 442 8.67 37.24 -7.98
C SER A 442 9.18 36.90 -6.59
N GLY A 443 10.37 36.32 -6.52
CA GLY A 443 11.07 36.15 -5.25
C GLY A 443 11.13 37.50 -4.56
N ARG A 444 10.75 37.53 -3.28
CA ARG A 444 11.23 38.61 -2.41
C ARG A 444 12.75 38.54 -2.44
N GLU A 445 13.38 39.53 -3.06
CA GLU A 445 14.73 39.92 -2.70
C GLU A 445 14.72 40.27 -1.21
N ARG A 446 15.33 39.39 -0.41
CA ARG A 446 16.35 39.70 0.60
C ARG A 446 16.89 38.41 1.20
#